data_AF-J3LYJ6-F1
#
_entry.id   AF-J3LYJ6-F1
#
_cell.length_a   1.000
_cell.length_b   1.000
_cell.length_c   1.000
_cell.angle_alpha   90.00
_cell.angle_beta   90.00
_cell.angle_gamma   90.00
#
_symmetry.space_group_name_H-M   'P 1'
#
loop_
_entity.id
_entity.type
_entity.pdbx_description
1 polymer ?
#
loop_
_entity_poly.entity_id
_entity_poly.type
_entity_poly.pdbx_seq_one_letter_code
_entity_poly.pdbx_strand_id
1 'polypeptide(L)'
;MSGESCVGRPLFGGALSTAFPVRFQDVSNIREVPDHQEVFVDPARDESLIFELLDLKGEVEDAGSALWFLRDIANEQDAGDNLVVEHSGTLELAGLRFGDTPAVAETAVGQLAVSKGRQGREAQNIVRLYLANIRLKNAATDVVITAYEPLLINPLSESSTAVAAGPAVPAEQAGCLPMSEIFKLAVMNFNVHDWNLFNGSA
;
A
#
# COMPACT_ATOMS: atom_id res chain seq x y z
N MET A 1 9.38 10.85 24.29
CA MET A 1 8.95 9.86 23.28
C MET A 1 9.74 10.15 22.04
N SER A 2 10.78 9.37 21.76
CA SER A 2 11.54 9.53 20.52
C SER A 2 10.59 9.19 19.38
N GLY A 3 10.26 10.18 18.54
CA GLY A 3 9.46 9.93 17.34
C GLY A 3 10.14 8.87 16.50
N GLU A 4 9.36 7.95 15.97
CA GLU A 4 9.87 6.94 15.05
C GLU A 4 10.56 7.63 13.86
N SER A 5 11.76 7.18 13.53
CA SER A 5 12.54 7.81 12.45
C SER A 5 12.02 7.36 11.09
N CYS A 6 11.46 8.30 10.34
CA CYS A 6 11.18 8.12 8.91
C CYS A 6 12.41 8.45 8.08
N VAL A 7 12.60 7.75 6.97
CA VAL A 7 13.70 7.98 6.03
C VAL A 7 13.17 8.03 4.61
N GLY A 8 13.84 8.81 3.75
CA GLY A 8 13.60 8.75 2.32
C GLY A 8 14.00 7.38 1.76
N ARG A 9 13.15 6.81 0.92
CA ARG A 9 13.30 5.48 0.33
C ARG A 9 13.26 5.61 -1.19
N PRO A 10 14.35 5.26 -1.90
CA PRO A 10 14.28 5.12 -3.36
C PRO A 10 13.39 3.92 -3.71
N LEU A 11 12.68 4.01 -4.82
CA LEU A 11 11.86 2.95 -5.41
C LEU A 11 12.24 2.83 -6.90
N PHE A 12 12.12 1.63 -7.47
CA PHE A 12 12.35 1.35 -8.89
C PHE A 12 13.72 1.86 -9.35
N GLY A 13 14.78 1.38 -8.70
CA GLY A 13 16.15 1.80 -9.01
C GLY A 13 16.45 3.28 -8.71
N GLY A 14 15.59 3.96 -7.93
CA GLY A 14 15.73 5.37 -7.58
C GLY A 14 15.05 6.34 -8.55
N ALA A 15 14.36 5.84 -9.57
CA ALA A 15 13.55 6.67 -10.47
C ALA A 15 12.38 7.33 -9.72
N LEU A 16 11.88 6.68 -8.66
CA LEU A 16 10.86 7.20 -7.75
C LEU A 16 11.41 7.27 -6.32
N SER A 17 10.76 8.04 -5.46
CA SER A 17 11.04 8.01 -4.03
C SER A 17 9.82 8.28 -3.17
N THR A 18 9.88 7.87 -1.91
CA THR A 18 8.89 8.20 -0.89
C THR A 18 9.56 8.27 0.50
N ALA A 19 8.80 8.40 1.58
CA ALA A 19 9.31 8.34 2.95
C ALA A 19 8.37 7.59 3.89
N PHE A 20 8.93 6.69 4.69
CA PHE A 20 8.22 5.92 5.73
C PHE A 20 9.21 5.38 6.78
N PRO A 21 8.74 4.80 7.89
CA PRO A 21 9.61 4.34 8.98
C PRO A 21 10.67 3.31 8.59
N VAL A 22 11.79 3.34 9.31
CA VAL A 22 12.91 2.40 9.10
C VAL A 22 12.57 0.93 9.38
N ARG A 23 11.51 0.65 10.17
CA ARG A 23 11.12 -0.72 10.54
C ARG A 23 10.64 -1.55 9.34
N PHE A 24 10.18 -0.89 8.29
CA PHE A 24 9.78 -1.53 7.04
C PHE A 24 11.02 -2.00 6.27
N GLN A 25 11.08 -3.31 6.09
CA GLN A 25 12.16 -4.02 5.40
C GLN A 25 11.73 -4.34 3.97
N ASP A 26 12.66 -4.16 3.04
CA ASP A 26 12.45 -4.47 1.64
C ASP A 26 12.53 -5.99 1.42
N VAL A 27 11.44 -6.54 0.87
CA VAL A 27 11.25 -7.97 0.63
C VAL A 27 12.09 -8.50 -0.53
N SER A 28 12.54 -7.65 -1.44
CA SER A 28 13.42 -8.03 -2.57
C SER A 28 14.74 -8.65 -2.11
N ASN A 29 15.20 -8.32 -0.90
CA ASN A 29 16.39 -8.92 -0.28
C ASN A 29 16.23 -10.41 0.07
N ILE A 30 15.00 -10.92 0.09
CA ILE A 30 14.67 -12.26 0.58
C ILE A 30 14.02 -13.11 -0.52
N ARG A 31 13.23 -12.50 -1.39
CA ARG A 31 12.56 -13.18 -2.51
C ARG A 31 12.46 -12.25 -3.72
N GLU A 32 12.30 -12.85 -4.89
CA GLU A 32 12.00 -12.13 -6.12
C GLU A 32 10.63 -11.42 -6.00
N VAL A 33 10.61 -10.15 -6.38
CA VAL A 33 9.42 -9.29 -6.47
C VAL A 33 9.35 -8.85 -7.94
N PRO A 34 8.17 -8.86 -8.58
CA PRO A 34 8.04 -8.40 -9.97
C PRO A 34 8.60 -6.98 -10.15
N ASP A 35 9.21 -6.70 -11.30
CA ASP A 35 9.90 -5.41 -11.55
C ASP A 35 8.98 -4.17 -11.46
N HIS A 36 7.67 -4.36 -11.60
CA HIS A 36 6.66 -3.31 -11.47
C HIS A 36 6.11 -3.17 -10.03
N GLN A 37 6.67 -3.92 -9.07
CA GLN A 37 6.29 -3.89 -7.66
C GLN A 37 7.50 -3.63 -6.75
N GLU A 38 7.26 -2.87 -5.68
CA GLU A 38 8.19 -2.69 -4.56
C GLU A 38 7.44 -3.03 -3.27
N VAL A 39 7.93 -4.01 -2.51
CA VAL A 39 7.21 -4.58 -1.36
C VAL A 39 8.03 -4.40 -0.10
N PHE A 40 7.44 -3.73 0.89
CA PHE A 40 8.03 -3.54 2.21
C PHE A 40 7.15 -4.13 3.30
N VAL A 41 7.76 -4.70 4.33
CA VAL A 41 7.05 -5.34 5.44
C VAL A 41 7.64 -4.95 6.79
N ASP A 42 6.79 -4.90 7.82
CA ASP A 42 7.22 -4.95 9.22
C ASP A 42 6.93 -6.34 9.78
N PRO A 43 7.93 -7.24 9.86
CA PRO A 43 7.72 -8.60 10.34
C PRO A 43 7.26 -8.69 11.80
N ALA A 44 7.53 -7.66 12.62
CA ALA A 44 7.16 -7.65 14.04
C ALA A 44 5.67 -7.37 14.25
N ARG A 45 4.98 -6.84 13.22
CA ARG A 45 3.59 -6.40 13.28
C ARG A 45 2.71 -6.97 12.18
N ASP A 46 3.32 -7.70 11.25
CA ASP A 46 2.67 -8.29 10.08
C ASP A 46 2.04 -7.24 9.14
N GLU A 47 2.52 -5.99 9.22
CA GLU A 47 2.13 -4.86 8.38
C GLU A 47 2.91 -4.89 7.06
N SER A 48 2.30 -4.42 5.97
CA SER A 48 2.98 -4.28 4.68
C SER A 48 2.62 -2.99 3.96
N LEU A 49 3.54 -2.54 3.12
CA LEU A 49 3.43 -1.37 2.26
C LEU A 49 3.95 -1.75 0.87
N ILE A 50 3.10 -1.63 -0.14
CA ILE A 50 3.38 -2.07 -1.50
C ILE A 50 3.17 -0.89 -2.45
N PHE A 51 4.09 -0.72 -3.39
CA PHE A 51 4.00 0.22 -4.49
C PHE A 51 3.96 -0.57 -5.78
N GLU A 52 2.98 -0.32 -6.63
CA GLU A 52 2.79 -1.04 -7.87
C GLU A 52 2.55 -0.08 -9.04
N LEU A 53 3.22 -0.35 -10.16
CA LEU A 53 3.06 0.37 -11.42
C LEU A 53 2.17 -0.46 -12.33
N LEU A 54 0.99 0.07 -12.66
CA LEU A 54 0.00 -0.57 -13.52
C LEU A 54 -0.25 0.27 -14.76
N ASP A 55 -0.67 -0.37 -15.85
CA ASP A 55 -1.23 0.34 -17.00
C ASP A 55 -2.46 1.15 -16.57
N LEU A 56 -2.57 2.39 -17.06
CA LEU A 56 -3.69 3.26 -16.79
C LEU A 56 -5.01 2.60 -17.19
N LYS A 57 -5.91 2.42 -16.23
CA LYS A 57 -7.25 1.86 -16.46
C LYS A 57 -8.16 2.88 -17.13
N GLY A 58 -8.25 2.82 -18.46
CA GLY A 58 -9.02 3.76 -19.28
C GLY A 58 -10.54 3.73 -19.04
N GLU A 59 -11.07 2.60 -18.59
CA GLU A 59 -12.49 2.42 -18.25
C GLU A 59 -12.87 2.89 -16.85
N VAL A 60 -11.90 3.28 -16.01
CA VAL A 60 -12.14 3.73 -14.63
C VAL A 60 -12.02 5.25 -14.60
N GLU A 61 -13.03 5.94 -14.08
CA GLU A 61 -13.00 7.40 -13.88
C GLU A 61 -11.94 7.79 -12.85
N ASP A 62 -11.48 9.06 -12.90
CA ASP A 62 -10.52 9.54 -11.91
C ASP A 62 -11.10 9.43 -10.51
N ALA A 63 -12.27 10.02 -10.29
CA ALA A 63 -12.99 9.97 -9.03
C ALA A 63 -13.41 8.53 -8.71
N GLY A 64 -13.05 8.04 -7.52
CA GLY A 64 -13.35 6.69 -7.11
C GLY A 64 -12.44 5.61 -7.70
N SER A 65 -11.37 5.96 -8.43
CA SER A 65 -10.41 4.98 -8.93
C SER A 65 -9.77 4.13 -7.82
N ALA A 66 -9.46 4.75 -6.66
CA ALA A 66 -8.97 4.00 -5.50
C ALA A 66 -10.01 3.03 -4.94
N LEU A 67 -11.29 3.40 -4.92
CA LEU A 67 -12.36 2.50 -4.48
C LEU A 67 -12.54 1.33 -5.45
N TRP A 68 -12.35 1.56 -6.75
CA TRP A 68 -12.34 0.50 -7.75
C TRP A 68 -11.22 -0.52 -7.47
N PHE A 69 -9.96 -0.06 -7.31
CA PHE A 69 -8.84 -0.96 -6.98
C PHE A 69 -9.03 -1.68 -5.65
N LEU A 70 -9.60 -1.01 -4.63
CA LEU A 70 -9.89 -1.64 -3.34
C LEU A 70 -10.87 -2.81 -3.50
N ARG A 71 -11.90 -2.66 -4.34
CA ARG A 71 -12.86 -3.72 -4.65
C ARG A 71 -12.24 -4.83 -5.48
N ASP A 72 -11.36 -4.48 -6.42
CA ASP A 72 -10.64 -5.43 -7.25
C ASP A 72 -9.77 -6.36 -6.39
N ILE A 73 -8.95 -5.78 -5.50
CA ILE A 73 -8.18 -6.55 -4.51
C ILE A 73 -9.09 -7.41 -3.63
N ALA A 74 -10.21 -6.88 -3.15
CA ALA A 74 -11.13 -7.67 -2.34
C ALA A 74 -11.70 -8.87 -3.11
N ASN A 75 -11.99 -8.72 -4.41
CA ASN A 75 -12.47 -9.82 -5.25
C ASN A 75 -11.38 -10.88 -5.47
N GLU A 76 -10.14 -10.47 -5.75
CA GLU A 76 -9.01 -11.39 -5.91
C GLU A 76 -8.70 -12.19 -4.64
N GLN A 77 -9.02 -11.64 -3.47
CA GLN A 77 -8.85 -12.30 -2.17
C GLN A 77 -10.08 -13.14 -1.74
N ASP A 78 -11.05 -13.36 -2.64
CA ASP A 78 -12.34 -13.98 -2.32
C ASP A 78 -13.04 -13.31 -1.11
N ALA A 79 -12.83 -12.00 -0.98
CA ALA A 79 -13.21 -11.18 0.16
C ALA A 79 -14.24 -10.08 -0.21
N GLY A 80 -14.73 -10.05 -1.45
CA GLY A 80 -15.68 -9.05 -1.94
C GLY A 80 -16.94 -8.92 -1.07
N ASP A 81 -17.52 -10.05 -0.63
CA ASP A 81 -18.70 -10.07 0.25
C ASP A 81 -18.42 -9.53 1.66
N ASN A 82 -17.15 -9.50 2.07
CA ASN A 82 -16.70 -9.09 3.40
C ASN A 82 -16.04 -7.71 3.41
N LEU A 83 -15.98 -7.03 2.25
CA LEU A 83 -15.39 -5.70 2.16
C LEU A 83 -16.29 -4.67 2.83
N VAL A 84 -15.79 -4.05 3.89
CA VAL A 84 -16.41 -2.89 4.54
C VAL A 84 -15.61 -1.65 4.17
N VAL A 85 -16.18 -0.77 3.35
CA VAL A 85 -15.55 0.51 2.99
C VAL A 85 -15.73 1.49 4.16
N GLU A 86 -14.61 1.93 4.75
CA GLU A 86 -14.61 2.87 5.87
C GLU A 86 -14.56 4.32 5.39
N HIS A 87 -13.71 4.61 4.41
CA HIS A 87 -13.49 5.96 3.89
C HIS A 87 -13.07 5.93 2.42
N SER A 88 -13.41 6.99 1.68
CA SER A 88 -12.85 7.28 0.37
C SER A 88 -12.79 8.78 0.16
N GLY A 89 -11.75 9.25 -0.52
CA GLY A 89 -11.61 10.68 -0.80
C GLY A 89 -10.41 11.00 -1.66
N THR A 90 -10.22 12.29 -1.85
CA THR A 90 -9.22 12.85 -2.75
C THR A 90 -8.13 13.56 -1.95
N LEU A 91 -6.87 13.39 -2.34
CA LEU A 91 -5.70 13.95 -1.67
C LEU A 91 -4.79 14.66 -2.67
N GLU A 92 -4.53 15.95 -2.45
CA GLU A 92 -3.53 16.69 -3.23
C GLU A 92 -2.11 16.31 -2.80
N LEU A 93 -1.28 15.98 -3.78
CA LEU A 93 0.11 15.59 -3.58
C LEU A 93 1.00 16.82 -3.64
N ALA A 94 1.64 17.14 -2.51
CA ALA A 94 2.56 18.27 -2.43
C ALA A 94 3.85 18.04 -3.23
N GLY A 95 4.32 16.79 -3.30
CA GLY A 95 5.59 16.40 -3.91
C GLY A 95 5.57 16.20 -5.42
N LEU A 96 4.38 16.05 -6.03
CA LEU A 96 4.22 15.74 -7.44
C LEU A 96 3.36 16.80 -8.12
N ARG A 97 3.84 17.36 -9.24
CA ARG A 97 3.16 18.41 -9.99
C ARG A 97 3.14 18.09 -11.48
N PHE A 98 2.03 18.41 -12.13
CA PHE A 98 1.88 18.38 -13.58
C PHE A 98 1.79 19.82 -14.09
N GLY A 99 2.94 20.38 -14.50
CA GLY A 99 3.06 21.81 -14.76
C GLY A 99 2.84 22.61 -13.48
N ASP A 100 1.86 23.53 -13.49
CA ASP A 100 1.52 24.38 -12.34
C ASP A 100 0.50 23.73 -11.38
N THR A 101 -0.09 22.60 -11.75
CA THR A 101 -1.14 21.94 -10.97
C THR A 101 -0.56 20.81 -10.11
N PRO A 102 -0.86 20.75 -8.79
CA PRO A 102 -0.56 19.58 -7.97
C PRO A 102 -1.18 18.32 -8.55
N ALA A 103 -0.45 17.21 -8.49
CA ALA A 103 -1.04 15.90 -8.74
C ALA A 103 -2.05 15.57 -7.65
N VAL A 104 -3.04 14.76 -8.01
CA VAL A 104 -4.09 14.33 -7.09
C VAL A 104 -4.08 12.81 -7.02
N ALA A 105 -4.19 12.29 -5.82
CA ALA A 105 -4.43 10.88 -5.55
C ALA A 105 -5.87 10.67 -5.10
N GLU A 106 -6.53 9.64 -5.63
CA GLU A 106 -7.70 9.10 -4.94
C GLU A 106 -7.24 8.16 -3.85
N THR A 107 -7.99 8.09 -2.76
CA THR A 107 -7.72 7.22 -1.62
C THR A 107 -8.97 6.46 -1.20
N ALA A 108 -8.79 5.24 -0.71
CA ALA A 108 -9.84 4.42 -0.13
C ALA A 108 -9.28 3.62 1.04
N VAL A 109 -10.12 3.39 2.05
CA VAL A 109 -9.82 2.55 3.20
C VAL A 109 -10.94 1.55 3.36
N GLY A 110 -10.60 0.28 3.50
CA GLY A 110 -11.58 -0.77 3.76
C GLY A 110 -11.04 -1.87 4.65
N GLN A 111 -11.95 -2.57 5.32
CA GLN A 111 -11.66 -3.77 6.06
C GLN A 111 -12.06 -4.99 5.24
N LEU A 112 -11.21 -6.02 5.19
CA LEU A 112 -11.47 -7.26 4.49
C LEU A 112 -10.80 -8.45 5.19
N ALA A 113 -11.28 -9.65 4.86
CA ALA A 113 -10.70 -10.91 5.33
C ALA A 113 -9.75 -11.45 4.26
N VAL A 114 -8.46 -11.61 4.56
CA VAL A 114 -7.43 -12.02 3.58
C VAL A 114 -6.65 -13.21 4.09
N SER A 115 -6.41 -14.19 3.22
CA SER A 115 -5.51 -15.30 3.50
C SER A 115 -4.13 -14.99 2.95
N LYS A 116 -3.05 -15.36 3.66
CA LYS A 116 -1.70 -15.23 3.09
C LYS A 116 -1.41 -16.40 2.18
N GLY A 117 -0.67 -16.14 1.10
CA GLY A 117 -0.19 -17.20 0.18
C GLY A 117 -1.30 -18.12 -0.29
N ARG A 118 -1.22 -19.41 0.06
CA ARG A 118 -2.19 -20.45 -0.33
C ARG A 118 -2.92 -21.04 0.88
N GLN A 119 -3.17 -20.25 1.92
CA GLN A 119 -3.64 -20.73 3.23
C GLN A 119 -5.15 -21.01 3.35
N GLY A 120 -5.92 -20.91 2.28
CA GLY A 120 -7.35 -21.19 2.31
C GLY A 120 -8.16 -20.17 3.11
N ARG A 121 -9.49 -20.27 3.04
CA ARG A 121 -10.42 -19.28 3.63
C ARG A 121 -10.46 -19.38 5.17
N GLU A 122 -10.17 -20.55 5.72
CA GLU A 122 -10.15 -20.83 7.15
C GLU A 122 -9.01 -20.12 7.91
N ALA A 123 -7.96 -19.70 7.20
CA ALA A 123 -6.80 -19.01 7.76
C ALA A 123 -6.82 -17.49 7.52
N GLN A 124 -7.97 -16.93 7.11
CA GLN A 124 -8.09 -15.50 6.83
C GLN A 124 -7.85 -14.65 8.08
N ASN A 125 -6.96 -13.68 7.95
CA ASN A 125 -6.78 -12.57 8.88
C ASN A 125 -7.80 -11.48 8.55
N ILE A 126 -8.18 -10.68 9.55
CA ILE A 126 -8.92 -9.44 9.30
C ILE A 126 -7.90 -8.32 9.20
N VAL A 127 -7.92 -7.60 8.09
CA VAL A 127 -6.99 -6.49 7.82
C VAL A 127 -7.78 -5.24 7.47
N ARG A 128 -7.23 -4.09 7.84
CA ARG A 128 -7.55 -2.81 7.23
C ARG A 128 -6.56 -2.57 6.10
N LEU A 129 -7.09 -2.25 4.92
CA LEU A 129 -6.35 -1.94 3.71
C LEU A 129 -6.53 -0.46 3.38
N TYR A 130 -5.42 0.26 3.35
CA TYR A 130 -5.35 1.62 2.85
C TYR A 130 -4.84 1.57 1.42
N LEU A 131 -5.49 2.32 0.52
CA LEU A 131 -5.15 2.34 -0.88
C LEU A 131 -5.13 3.78 -1.39
N ALA A 132 -4.07 4.14 -2.11
CA ALA A 132 -4.01 5.35 -2.93
C ALA A 132 -3.78 4.97 -4.38
N ASN A 133 -4.44 5.68 -5.29
CA ASN A 133 -4.16 5.62 -6.72
C ASN A 133 -3.70 7.00 -7.21
N ILE A 134 -2.49 7.07 -7.77
CA ILE A 134 -1.92 8.27 -8.38
C ILE A 134 -1.90 8.06 -9.89
N ARG A 135 -2.72 8.82 -10.62
CA ARG A 135 -2.89 8.65 -12.07
C ARG A 135 -1.89 9.50 -12.85
N LEU A 136 -0.89 8.87 -13.44
CA LEU A 136 0.11 9.52 -14.30
C LEU A 136 -0.34 9.45 -15.77
N LYS A 137 -1.38 10.21 -16.14
CA LYS A 137 -2.02 10.12 -17.47
C LYS A 137 -1.06 10.32 -18.65
N ASN A 138 -0.11 11.23 -18.53
CA ASN A 138 0.89 11.49 -19.58
C ASN A 138 1.83 10.30 -19.82
N ALA A 139 1.93 9.41 -18.84
CA ALA A 139 2.74 8.20 -18.86
C ALA A 139 1.89 6.93 -19.06
N ALA A 140 0.57 7.06 -19.19
CA ALA A 140 -0.38 5.94 -19.22
C ALA A 140 -0.18 4.94 -18.05
N THR A 141 0.11 5.44 -16.85
CA THR A 141 0.37 4.62 -15.65
C THR A 141 -0.56 4.99 -14.49
N ASP A 142 -1.13 3.99 -13.82
CA ASP A 142 -1.69 4.10 -12.47
C ASP A 142 -0.61 3.64 -11.47
N VAL A 143 -0.24 4.50 -10.51
CA VAL A 143 0.61 4.09 -9.38
C VAL A 143 -0.28 3.77 -8.19
N VAL A 144 -0.36 2.48 -7.86
CA VAL A 144 -1.19 1.98 -6.76
C VAL A 144 -0.32 1.75 -5.54
N ILE A 145 -0.64 2.43 -4.44
CA ILE A 145 0.04 2.29 -3.15
C ILE A 145 -0.94 1.61 -2.20
N THR A 146 -0.58 0.43 -1.70
CA THR A 146 -1.39 -0.31 -0.73
C THR A 146 -0.67 -0.52 0.59
N ALA A 147 -1.41 -0.43 1.67
CA ALA A 147 -0.90 -0.62 3.02
C ALA A 147 -1.84 -1.54 3.80
N TYR A 148 -1.31 -2.65 4.31
CA TYR A 148 -2.06 -3.62 5.08
C TYR A 148 -1.75 -3.46 6.57
N GLU A 149 -2.80 -3.24 7.35
CA GLU A 149 -2.78 -3.22 8.81
C GLU A 149 -3.58 -4.42 9.33
N PRO A 150 -2.94 -5.42 9.95
CA PRO A 150 -3.65 -6.50 10.60
C PRO A 150 -4.49 -6.00 11.78
N LEU A 151 -5.73 -6.43 11.87
CA LEU A 151 -6.64 -6.19 13.00
C LEU A 151 -6.84 -7.48 13.82
N LEU A 152 -6.87 -8.63 13.15
CA LEU A 152 -6.99 -9.96 13.77
C LEU A 152 -6.12 -10.96 13.02
N ILE A 153 -5.23 -11.64 13.75
CA ILE A 153 -4.42 -12.75 13.24
C ILE A 153 -5.12 -14.07 13.58
N ASN A 154 -5.41 -14.85 12.54
CA ASN A 154 -6.02 -16.16 12.66
C ASN A 154 -5.01 -17.18 13.20
N PRO A 155 -5.38 -18.07 14.15
CA PRO A 155 -4.50 -19.14 14.63
C PRO A 155 -3.98 -20.09 13.54
N LEU A 156 -4.69 -20.23 12.43
CA LEU A 156 -4.28 -21.03 11.27
C LEU A 156 -3.44 -20.26 10.25
N SER A 157 -3.32 -18.93 10.40
CA SER A 157 -2.47 -18.11 9.53
C SER A 157 -1.00 -18.35 9.85
N GLU A 158 -0.15 -18.27 8.83
CA GLU A 158 1.31 -18.36 8.97
C GLU A 158 1.85 -17.23 9.86
N SER A 159 1.20 -16.05 9.80
CA SER A 159 1.51 -14.90 10.64
C SER A 159 1.44 -15.20 12.14
N SER A 160 0.60 -16.16 12.55
CA SER A 160 0.44 -16.52 13.97
C SER A 160 1.75 -16.98 14.63
N THR A 161 2.68 -17.52 13.85
CA THR A 161 3.99 -17.96 14.35
C THR A 161 4.93 -16.79 14.65
N ALA A 162 4.79 -15.69 13.92
CA ALA A 162 5.64 -14.51 14.02
C ALA A 162 5.09 -13.47 15.01
N VAL A 163 3.78 -13.20 14.97
CA VAL A 163 3.15 -12.08 15.71
C VAL A 163 2.08 -12.51 16.73
N ALA A 164 1.95 -13.82 16.97
CA ALA A 164 0.89 -14.45 17.76
C ALA A 164 -0.51 -14.29 17.16
N ALA A 165 -1.38 -15.28 17.44
CA ALA A 165 -2.77 -15.24 17.03
C ALA A 165 -3.62 -14.36 17.97
N GLY A 166 -4.73 -13.84 17.45
CA GLY A 166 -5.67 -13.00 18.17
C GLY A 166 -5.69 -11.55 17.67
N PRO A 167 -6.27 -10.62 18.44
CA PRO A 167 -6.30 -9.21 18.09
C PRO A 167 -4.88 -8.65 17.94
N ALA A 168 -4.63 -7.95 16.85
CA ALA A 168 -3.34 -7.29 16.65
C ALA A 168 -3.19 -6.13 17.63
N VAL A 169 -1.95 -5.92 18.12
CA VAL A 169 -1.64 -4.79 19.01
C VAL A 169 -1.53 -3.51 18.19
N PRO A 170 -2.34 -2.46 18.46
CA PRO A 170 -2.25 -1.19 17.74
C PRO A 170 -0.84 -0.59 17.81
N ALA A 171 -0.39 0.05 16.72
CA ALA A 171 0.98 0.54 16.59
C ALA A 171 1.32 1.55 17.67
N GLU A 172 0.38 2.44 18.01
CA GLU A 172 0.57 3.48 19.02
C GLU A 172 0.84 2.87 20.41
N GLN A 173 0.20 1.73 20.71
CA GLN A 173 0.42 1.02 21.98
C GLN A 173 1.80 0.33 22.01
N ALA A 174 2.35 -0.01 20.84
CA ALA A 174 3.70 -0.52 20.68
C ALA A 174 4.77 0.60 20.56
N GLY A 175 4.35 1.88 20.59
CA GLY A 175 5.25 3.02 20.40
C GLY A 175 5.71 3.25 18.96
N CYS A 176 4.99 2.68 17.99
CA CYS A 176 5.21 2.85 16.55
C CYS A 176 4.18 3.83 15.97
N LEU A 177 4.51 4.43 14.82
CA LEU A 177 3.55 5.20 14.03
C LEU A 177 2.46 4.26 13.47
N PRO A 178 1.18 4.67 13.52
CA PRO A 178 0.09 3.89 12.98
C PRO A 178 0.13 3.81 11.46
N MET A 179 -0.44 2.74 10.91
CA MET A 179 -0.38 2.49 9.47
C MET A 179 -1.07 3.59 8.66
N SER A 180 -2.10 4.23 9.22
CA SER A 180 -2.75 5.41 8.63
C SER A 180 -1.78 6.59 8.42
N GLU A 181 -0.90 6.88 9.38
CA GLU A 181 0.10 7.94 9.27
C GLU A 181 1.22 7.54 8.30
N ILE A 182 1.62 6.27 8.32
CA ILE A 182 2.65 5.74 7.41
C ILE A 182 2.17 5.79 5.97
N PHE A 183 0.95 5.33 5.71
CA PHE A 183 0.31 5.42 4.41
C PHE A 183 0.24 6.89 3.94
N LYS A 184 -0.20 7.81 4.80
CA LYS A 184 -0.23 9.23 4.48
C LYS A 184 1.17 9.77 4.15
N LEU A 185 2.19 9.43 4.93
CA LEU A 185 3.58 9.83 4.67
C LEU A 185 4.06 9.29 3.32
N ALA A 186 3.78 8.02 3.03
CA ALA A 186 4.18 7.37 1.79
C ALA A 186 3.56 8.04 0.56
N VAL A 187 2.27 8.38 0.63
CA VAL A 187 1.54 9.04 -0.46
C VAL A 187 2.00 10.51 -0.60
N MET A 188 2.06 11.27 0.50
CA MET A 188 2.38 12.71 0.46
C MET A 188 3.82 13.01 0.05
N ASN A 189 4.75 12.09 0.31
CA ASN A 189 6.16 12.22 -0.07
C ASN A 189 6.52 11.48 -1.36
N PHE A 190 5.53 10.93 -2.08
CA PHE A 190 5.76 10.29 -3.36
C PHE A 190 6.29 11.31 -4.39
N ASN A 191 7.41 10.98 -5.02
CA ASN A 191 8.07 11.84 -5.99
C ASN A 191 8.61 11.02 -7.18
N VAL A 192 8.56 11.63 -8.37
CA VAL A 192 9.08 11.08 -9.62
C VAL A 192 10.34 11.86 -9.99
N HIS A 193 11.50 11.21 -9.96
CA HIS A 193 12.79 11.80 -10.31
C HIS A 193 13.19 11.53 -11.76
N ASP A 194 12.85 10.36 -12.27
CA ASP A 194 13.13 9.97 -13.66
C ASP A 194 11.86 9.46 -14.36
N TRP A 195 11.33 10.30 -15.26
CA TRP A 195 10.14 9.96 -16.05
C TRP A 195 10.42 8.91 -17.15
N ASN A 196 11.68 8.62 -17.46
CA ASN A 196 12.00 7.56 -18.41
C ASN A 196 11.60 6.17 -17.92
N LEU A 197 11.38 6.01 -16.61
CA LEU A 197 10.84 4.79 -16.01
C LEU A 197 9.56 4.33 -16.71
N PHE A 198 8.70 5.25 -17.11
CA PHE A 198 7.39 4.94 -17.70
C PHE A 198 7.41 4.85 -19.23
N ASN A 199 8.50 5.27 -19.86
CA ASN A 199 8.64 5.29 -21.32
C ASN A 199 9.08 3.93 -21.86
N GLY A 200 8.51 2.82 -21.32
CA GLY A 200 8.92 1.43 -21.56
C GLY A 200 9.59 1.26 -22.92
N SER A 201 10.86 0.81 -22.90
CA SER A 201 11.71 0.71 -24.09
C SER A 201 10.90 0.27 -25.31
N ALA A 202 10.77 1.18 -26.27
CA ALA A 202 10.07 0.99 -27.53
C ALA A 202 10.49 -0.29 -28.27
#